data_AF-A0A399EJ64-F1
#
_entry.id   AF-A0A399EJ64-F1
#
_cell.length_a   1.000
_cell.length_b   1.000
_cell.length_c   1.000
_cell.angle_alpha   90.00
_cell.angle_beta   90.00
_cell.angle_gamma   90.00
#
_symmetry.space_group_name_H-M   'P 1'
#
loop_
_entity.id
_entity.type
_entity.pdbx_description
1 polymer ?
#
loop_
_entity_poly.entity_id
_entity_poly.type
_entity_poly.pdbx_seq_one_letter_code
_entity_poly.pdbx_strand_id
1 'polypeptide(L)'
;MSVVLDASALLAYLNQEAGAEAVAKQMIGGGFISAVNLAEVYSKVAEWGQDVRLLEQALVHQGLLGGVLEVVPFGPEDVLLVATL
;
A
#
# COMPACT_ATOMS: atom_id res chain seq x y z
N MET A 1 -17.03 -3.34 -4.53
CA MET A 1 -16.39 -2.08 -4.98
C MET A 1 -14.95 -2.19 -4.53
N SER A 2 -14.00 -2.22 -5.47
CA SER A 2 -12.57 -2.32 -5.15
C SER A 2 -12.02 -0.93 -4.89
N VAL A 3 -11.22 -0.79 -3.84
CA VAL A 3 -10.53 0.48 -3.52
C VAL A 3 -9.10 0.45 -4.03
N VAL A 4 -8.56 1.62 -4.39
CA VAL A 4 -7.14 1.79 -4.70
C VAL A 4 -6.52 2.59 -3.58
N LEU A 5 -5.47 2.03 -2.95
CA LEU A 5 -4.77 2.69 -1.86
C LEU A 5 -3.60 3.52 -2.37
N ASP A 6 -3.54 4.72 -1.81
CA ASP A 6 -2.35 5.55 -1.82
C ASP A 6 -1.37 5.11 -0.72
N ALA A 7 -0.10 5.47 -0.87
CA ALA A 7 0.94 5.20 0.13
C ALA A 7 0.56 5.76 1.51
N SER A 8 0.05 6.99 1.56
CA SER A 8 -0.34 7.66 2.80
C SER A 8 -1.47 6.92 3.54
N ALA A 9 -2.43 6.34 2.82
CA ALA A 9 -3.52 5.58 3.42
C ALA A 9 -3.03 4.28 4.06
N LEU A 10 -2.11 3.56 3.40
CA LEU A 10 -1.52 2.37 3.97
C LEU A 10 -0.64 2.71 5.18
N LEU A 11 0.17 3.77 5.12
CA LEU A 11 0.97 4.24 6.26
C LEU A 11 0.09 4.61 7.46
N ALA A 12 -1.01 5.33 7.24
CA ALA A 12 -1.95 5.67 8.30
C ALA A 12 -2.55 4.42 8.97
N TYR A 13 -2.89 3.40 8.18
CA TYR A 13 -3.35 2.11 8.70
C TYR A 13 -2.27 1.39 9.53
N LEU A 14 -1.03 1.31 9.01
CA LEU A 14 0.08 0.63 9.70
C LEU A 14 0.45 1.32 11.02
N ASN A 15 0.44 2.65 11.03
CA ASN A 15 0.80 3.46 12.20
C ASN A 15 -0.36 3.73 13.16
N GLN A 16 -1.57 3.23 12.87
CA GLN A 16 -2.77 3.51 13.66
C GLN A 16 -3.06 5.03 13.80
N GLU A 17 -2.82 5.78 12.73
CA GLU A 17 -3.08 7.21 12.66
C GLU A 17 -4.58 7.51 12.43
N ALA A 18 -4.94 8.79 12.47
CA ALA A 18 -6.30 9.22 12.13
C ALA A 18 -6.67 8.75 10.71
N GLY A 19 -7.79 8.05 10.59
CA GLY A 19 -8.25 7.46 9.32
C GLY A 19 -7.94 5.97 9.16
N ALA A 20 -7.11 5.36 10.03
CA ALA A 20 -6.77 3.93 9.96
C ALA A 20 -8.01 3.02 9.92
N GLU A 21 -9.01 3.28 10.77
CA GLU A 21 -10.24 2.48 10.80
C GLU A 21 -11.07 2.62 9.52
N ALA A 22 -11.06 3.81 8.90
CA ALA A 22 -11.74 4.03 7.63
C ALA A 22 -11.05 3.25 6.50
N VAL A 23 -9.72 3.27 6.46
CA VAL A 23 -8.91 2.48 5.52
C VAL A 23 -9.18 0.98 5.71
N ALA A 24 -9.18 0.50 6.95
CA ALA A 24 -9.50 -0.90 7.26
C ALA A 24 -10.88 -1.32 6.74
N LYS A 25 -11.91 -0.49 6.96
CA LYS A 25 -13.28 -0.75 6.48
C LYS A 25 -13.38 -0.80 4.97
N GLN A 26 -12.68 0.10 4.28
CA GLN A 26 -12.63 0.15 2.82
C GLN A 26 -11.96 -1.09 2.21
N MET A 27 -11.00 -1.70 2.91
CA MET A 27 -10.30 -2.92 2.48
C MET A 27 -11.10 -4.22 2.66
N ILE A 28 -12.26 -4.23 3.35
CA ILE A 28 -13.04 -5.46 3.63
C ILE A 28 -13.45 -6.21 2.35
N GLY A 29 -13.59 -5.51 1.22
CA GLY A 29 -13.88 -6.10 -0.09
C GLY A 29 -12.66 -6.41 -0.95
N GLY A 30 -11.46 -6.28 -0.41
CA GLY A 30 -10.20 -6.26 -1.15
C GLY A 30 -9.92 -4.91 -1.82
N GLY A 31 -8.69 -4.74 -2.27
CA GLY A 31 -8.24 -3.52 -2.93
C GLY A 31 -6.95 -3.70 -3.70
N PHE A 32 -6.50 -2.62 -4.30
CA PHE A 32 -5.29 -2.54 -5.09
C PHE A 32 -4.34 -1.52 -4.48
N ILE A 33 -3.05 -1.73 -4.64
CA ILE A 33 -2.02 -0.72 -4.40
C ILE A 33 -1.03 -0.77 -5.56
N SER A 34 -0.68 0.39 -6.11
CA SER A 34 0.39 0.47 -7.12
C SER A 34 1.73 0.07 -6.49
N ALA A 35 2.58 -0.61 -7.26
CA ALA A 35 3.96 -0.91 -6.86
C ALA A 35 4.74 0.36 -6.49
N VAL A 36 4.41 1.51 -7.09
CA VAL A 36 5.00 2.82 -6.74
C VAL A 36 4.59 3.23 -5.33
N ASN A 37 3.29 3.18 -5.02
CA ASN A 37 2.78 3.53 -3.69
C ASN A 37 3.31 2.58 -2.61
N LEU A 38 3.45 1.29 -2.92
CA LEU A 38 4.07 0.35 -1.98
C LEU A 38 5.56 0.64 -1.77
N ALA A 39 6.29 1.04 -2.81
CA ALA A 39 7.67 1.45 -2.69
C ALA A 39 7.82 2.70 -1.80
N GLU A 40 6.92 3.68 -1.91
CA GLU A 40 6.91 4.85 -1.01
C GLU A 40 6.68 4.46 0.46
N VAL A 41 5.76 3.53 0.72
CA VAL A 41 5.52 2.98 2.07
C VAL A 41 6.82 2.38 2.62
N TYR A 42 7.48 1.54 1.82
CA TYR A 42 8.73 0.89 2.21
C TYR A 42 9.87 1.89 2.42
N SER A 43 9.98 2.92 1.58
CA SER A 43 10.95 4.01 1.76
C SER A 43 10.71 4.77 3.06
N LYS A 44 9.45 5.07 3.42
CA LYS A 44 9.12 5.74 4.68
C LYS A 44 9.47 4.90 5.90
N VAL A 45 9.19 3.60 5.86
CA VAL A 45 9.55 2.64 6.90
C VAL A 45 11.07 2.57 7.07
N ALA A 46 11.82 2.56 5.97
CA ALA A 46 13.29 2.62 6.01
C ALA A 46 13.82 3.94 6.59
N GLU A 47 13.21 5.09 6.23
CA GLU A 47 13.54 6.41 6.79
C GLU A 47 13.32 6.46 8.31
N TRP A 48 12.34 5.71 8.83
CA TRP A 48 12.12 5.56 10.28
C TRP A 48 13.09 4.58 10.96
N GLY A 49 14.03 4.01 10.21
CA GLY A 49 15.03 3.06 10.73
C GLY A 49 14.48 1.65 10.99
N GLN A 50 13.33 1.32 10.42
CA GLN A 50 12.70 0.01 10.57
C GLN A 50 13.13 -0.96 9.45
N ASP A 51 13.06 -2.26 9.71
CA ASP A 51 13.38 -3.29 8.73
C ASP A 51 12.22 -3.50 7.76
N VAL A 52 12.40 -3.03 6.52
CA VAL A 52 11.41 -3.16 5.44
C VAL A 52 11.11 -4.62 5.09
N ARG A 53 12.10 -5.51 5.14
CA ARG A 53 11.87 -6.93 4.80
C ARG A 53 11.04 -7.60 5.88
N LEU A 54 11.27 -7.24 7.14
CA LEU A 54 10.46 -7.73 8.26
C LEU A 54 9.02 -7.26 8.13
N LEU A 55 8.81 -5.98 7.77
CA LEU A 55 7.47 -5.46 7.49
C LEU A 55 6.80 -6.24 6.36
N GLU A 56 7.45 -6.37 5.19
CA GLU A 56 6.89 -7.09 4.04
C GLU A 56 6.48 -8.53 4.41
N GLN A 57 7.36 -9.25 5.10
CA GLN A 57 7.06 -10.60 5.59
C GLN A 57 5.82 -10.62 6.49
N ALA A 58 5.69 -9.66 7.40
CA ALA A 58 4.53 -9.55 8.28
C ALA A 58 3.24 -9.27 7.48
N LEU A 59 3.28 -8.36 6.51
CA LEU A 59 2.11 -8.02 5.69
C LEU A 59 1.66 -9.19 4.81
N VAL A 60 2.60 -9.95 4.24
CA VAL A 60 2.31 -11.17 3.49
C VAL A 60 1.76 -12.26 4.40
N HIS A 61 2.37 -12.47 5.57
CA HIS A 61 1.93 -13.49 6.53
C HIS A 61 0.53 -13.22 7.07
N GLN A 62 0.18 -11.95 7.28
CA GLN A 62 -1.17 -11.52 7.68
C GLN A 62 -2.20 -11.62 6.54
N GLY A 63 -1.78 -11.95 5.32
CA GLY A 63 -2.64 -11.99 4.13
C GLY A 63 -3.07 -10.60 3.65
N LEU A 64 -2.42 -9.53 4.13
CA LEU A 64 -2.67 -8.18 3.64
C LEU A 64 -2.13 -8.04 2.22
N LEU A 65 -0.82 -8.23 2.03
CA LEU A 65 -0.22 -8.22 0.69
C LEU A 65 -0.33 -9.59 0.02
N GLY A 66 -0.79 -9.63 -1.22
CA GLY A 66 -1.05 -10.87 -1.95
C GLY A 66 -2.35 -11.58 -1.55
N GLY A 67 -3.16 -10.94 -0.71
CA GLY A 67 -4.49 -11.38 -0.30
C GLY A 67 -5.50 -10.23 -0.40
N VAL A 68 -5.65 -9.47 0.68
CA VAL A 68 -6.58 -8.33 0.73
C VAL A 68 -6.19 -7.24 -0.26
N LEU A 69 -4.89 -6.96 -0.39
CA LEU A 69 -4.32 -6.01 -1.33
C LEU A 69 -3.54 -6.72 -2.43
N GLU A 70 -3.97 -6.48 -3.66
CA GLU A 70 -3.22 -6.85 -4.86
C GLU A 70 -2.25 -5.72 -5.22
N VAL A 71 -0.98 -6.07 -5.42
CA VAL A 71 0.04 -5.13 -5.88
C VAL A 71 0.00 -5.07 -7.40
N VAL A 72 -0.35 -3.90 -7.93
CA VAL A 72 -0.43 -3.67 -9.37
C VAL A 72 0.93 -3.15 -9.86
N PRO A 73 1.57 -3.79 -10.85
CA PRO A 73 2.81 -3.30 -11.44
C PRO A 73 2.65 -1.89 -12.00
N PHE A 74 3.77 -1.14 -12.05
CA PHE A 74 3.83 0.15 -12.72
C PHE A 74 4.90 0.08 -13.82
N GLY A 75 4.44 0.18 -15.07
CA GLY A 75 5.25 0.00 -16.27
C GLY A 75 5.40 1.28 -17.11
N PRO A 76 6.19 1.22 -18.20
CA PRO A 76 6.37 2.34 -19.12
C PRO A 76 5.05 2.92 -19.68
N GLU A 77 4.04 2.09 -19.90
CA GLU A 77 2.71 2.49 -20.35
C GLU A 77 1.96 3.39 -19.36
N ASP A 78 2.20 3.21 -18.06
CA ASP A 78 1.55 3.98 -17.01
C ASP A 78 2.15 5.38 -16.86
N VAL A 79 3.42 5.55 -17.25
CA VAL A 79 4.16 6.81 -17.10
C VAL A 79 3.46 7.95 -17.83
N LEU A 80 3.10 7.74 -19.10
CA LEU A 80 2.43 8.77 -19.89
C LEU A 80 1.02 9.03 -19.37
N LEU A 81 0.30 7.97 -18.99
CA LEU A 81 -1.03 8.09 -18.45
C LEU A 81 -1.03 8.98 -17.20
N VAL A 82 -0.18 8.68 -16.23
CA VAL A 82 -0.06 9.46 -14.99
C VAL A 82 0.38 10.91 -15.25
N ALA A 83 1.28 11.14 -16.19
CA ALA A 83 1.73 12.50 -16.52
C ALA A 83 0.63 13.38 -17.16
N THR A 84 -0.49 12.81 -17.57
CA THR A 84 -1.58 13.50 -18.28
C THR A 84 -2.92 13.51 -17.53
N LEU A 85 -2.95 12.95 -16.32
CA LEU A 85 -4.08 13.04 -15.38
C LEU A 85 -4.07 14.36 -14.61
#